data_AF-A0A5A7ZZ03-F1
#
_entry.id   AF-A0A5A7ZZ03-F1
#
_cell.length_a   1.000
_cell.length_b   1.000
_cell.length_c   1.000
_cell.angle_alpha   90.00
_cell.angle_beta   90.00
_cell.angle_gamma   90.00
#
_symmetry.space_group_name_H-M   'P 1'
#
loop_
_entity.id
_entity.type
_entity.pdbx_description
1 polymer ?
#
loop_
_entity_poly.entity_id
_entity_poly.type
_entity_poly.pdbx_seq_one_letter_code
_entity_poly.pdbx_strand_id
1 'polypeptide(L)' 'MNAHQAPAPDVARLALTESALTSADSLWRAEMQRNYGPDGVLIYAFSPEGQGGLGTTLRQTYEARRVAVALWRHERHRG' A
#
# COMPACT_ATOMS: atom_id res chain seq x y z
N MET A 1 36.81 -6.67 -11.59
CA MET A 1 35.61 -5.91 -12.01
C MET A 1 34.40 -6.65 -11.45
N ASN A 2 33.81 -6.15 -10.36
CA ASN A 2 32.67 -6.82 -9.72
C ASN A 2 31.41 -6.46 -10.51
N ALA A 3 30.89 -7.42 -11.26
CA ALA A 3 29.56 -7.32 -11.85
C ALA A 3 28.57 -7.24 -10.70
N HIS A 4 27.92 -6.08 -10.54
CA HIS A 4 26.69 -5.99 -9.76
C HIS A 4 25.72 -6.99 -10.37
N GLN A 5 25.55 -8.16 -9.76
CA GLN A 5 24.46 -9.06 -10.11
C GLN A 5 23.17 -8.29 -9.86
N ALA A 6 22.54 -7.84 -10.95
CA ALA A 6 21.20 -7.32 -10.88
C ALA A 6 20.33 -8.39 -10.19
N PRO A 7 19.46 -8.00 -9.24
CA PRO A 7 18.57 -8.95 -8.60
C PRO A 7 17.82 -9.74 -9.67
N ALA A 8 17.60 -11.04 -9.43
CA ALA A 8 16.73 -11.84 -10.29
C ALA A 8 15.42 -11.08 -10.52
N PRO A 9 14.85 -11.11 -11.73
CA PRO A 9 13.71 -10.26 -12.10
C PRO A 9 12.54 -10.34 -11.12
N ASP A 10 12.35 -11.49 -10.46
CA ASP A 10 11.32 -11.70 -9.45
C ASP A 10 11.63 -10.99 -8.13
N VAL A 11 12.90 -10.94 -7.70
CA VAL A 11 13.34 -10.17 -6.52
C VAL A 11 13.20 -8.67 -6.78
N ALA A 12 13.53 -8.21 -7.99
CA ALA A 12 13.37 -6.82 -8.39
C ALA A 12 11.89 -6.39 -8.41
N ARG A 13 11.02 -7.24 -8.96
CA ARG A 13 9.56 -7.01 -8.98
C ARG A 13 8.96 -7.00 -7.57
N LEU A 14 9.36 -7.94 -6.73
CA LEU A 14 8.91 -7.97 -5.34
C LEU A 14 9.29 -6.66 -4.62
N ALA A 15 10.55 -6.23 -4.71
CA ALA A 15 11.01 -4.97 -4.09
C ALA A 15 10.24 -3.73 -4.61
N LEU A 16 9.92 -3.69 -5.91
CA LEU A 16 9.10 -2.61 -6.48
C LEU A 16 7.69 -2.59 -5.89
N THR A 17 7.04 -3.75 -5.79
CA THR A 17 5.70 -3.84 -5.18
C THR A 17 5.69 -3.54 -3.69
N GLU A 18 6.77 -3.89 -2.96
CA GLU A 18 6.95 -3.55 -1.54
C GLU A 18 7.08 -2.03 -1.32
N SER A 19 7.87 -1.36 -2.18
CA SER A 19 8.01 0.10 -2.16
C SER A 19 6.69 0.81 -2.47
N ALA A 20 5.97 0.34 -3.50
CA ALA A 20 4.66 0.86 -3.86
C ALA A 20 3.63 0.66 -2.73
N LEU A 21 3.61 -0.51 -2.11
CA LEU A 21 2.75 -0.81 -0.96
C LEU A 21 3.07 0.10 0.23
N THR A 22 4.35 0.28 0.57
CA THR A 22 4.77 1.14 1.69
C THR A 22 4.33 2.58 1.48
N SER A 23 4.48 3.09 0.26
CA SER A 23 4.07 4.45 -0.11
C SER A 23 2.55 4.62 -0.04
N ALA A 24 1.79 3.69 -0.62
CA ALA A 24 0.33 3.73 -0.61
C ALA A 24 -0.27 3.56 0.79
N ASP A 25 0.30 2.67 1.63
CA ASP A 25 -0.14 2.49 3.01
C ASP A 25 0.12 3.76 3.84
N SER A 26 1.28 4.40 3.66
CA SER A 26 1.62 5.65 4.37
C SER A 26 0.66 6.79 4.02
N LEU A 27 0.33 6.96 2.74
CA LEU A 27 -0.64 7.98 2.30
C LEU A 27 -2.04 7.72 2.86
N TRP A 28 -2.51 6.47 2.81
CA TRP A 28 -3.80 6.11 3.38
C TRP A 28 -3.83 6.34 4.90
N ARG A 29 -2.77 5.96 5.63
CA ARG A 29 -2.66 6.21 7.08
C ARG A 29 -2.68 7.70 7.42
N ALA A 30 -2.02 8.53 6.62
CA ALA A 30 -2.06 9.99 6.81
C ALA A 30 -3.48 10.54 6.65
N GLU A 31 -4.23 10.08 5.65
CA GLU A 31 -5.63 10.47 5.47
C GLU A 31 -6.54 9.92 6.58
N MET A 32 -6.34 8.68 7.03
CA MET A 32 -7.05 8.13 8.19
C MET A 32 -6.83 8.98 9.44
N GLN A 33 -5.58 9.40 9.69
CA GLN A 33 -5.26 10.27 10.83
C GLN A 33 -5.90 11.66 10.71
N ARG A 34 -5.97 12.21 9.50
CA ARG A 34 -6.63 13.50 9.23
C ARG A 34 -8.15 13.44 9.44
N ASN A 35 -8.79 12.33 9.04
CA ASN A 35 -10.26 12.20 9.10
C ASN A 35 -10.75 11.71 10.47
N TYR A 36 -9.98 10.86 11.15
CA TYR A 36 -10.44 10.12 12.33
C TYR A 36 -9.51 10.25 13.55
N GLY A 37 -8.44 11.03 13.45
CA GLY A 37 -7.47 11.21 14.54
C GLY A 37 -6.43 10.08 14.63
N PRO A 38 -5.53 10.13 15.63
CA PRO A 38 -4.36 9.26 15.72
C PRO A 38 -4.71 7.76 15.75
N ASP A 39 -5.83 7.40 16.38
CA ASP A 39 -6.31 6.02 16.47
C ASP A 39 -7.21 5.61 15.29
N GLY A 40 -7.40 6.49 14.31
CA GLY A 40 -8.30 6.27 13.18
C GLY A 40 -8.01 4.97 12.42
N VAL A 41 -6.73 4.66 12.22
CA VAL A 41 -6.32 3.40 11.60
C VAL A 41 -6.71 2.20 12.46
N LEU A 42 -6.50 2.26 13.78
CA LEU A 42 -6.82 1.16 14.70
C LEU A 42 -8.33 0.87 14.71
N ILE A 43 -9.15 1.92 14.69
CA ILE A 43 -10.61 1.80 14.83
C ILE A 43 -11.26 1.44 13.49
N TYR A 44 -10.84 2.06 12.38
CA TYR A 44 -11.58 2.03 11.12
C TYR A 44 -10.89 1.26 9.96
N ALA A 45 -9.69 0.71 10.15
CA ALA A 45 -8.95 0.04 9.06
C ALA A 45 -9.72 -1.05 8.31
N PHE A 46 -10.64 -1.72 9.00
CA PHE A 46 -11.43 -2.84 8.48
C PHE A 46 -12.92 -2.51 8.37
N SER A 47 -13.31 -1.25 8.59
CA SER A 47 -14.69 -0.81 8.52
C SER A 47 -14.97 -0.08 7.20
N PRO A 48 -16.25 0.06 6.79
CA PRO A 48 -16.62 0.84 5.60
C PRO A 48 -16.13 2.29 5.64
N GLU A 49 -16.07 2.89 6.83
CA GLU A 49 -15.59 4.26 7.05
C GLU A 49 -14.13 4.43 6.61
N GLY A 50 -13.26 3.46 6.93
CA GLY A 50 -11.85 3.48 6.53
C GLY A 50 -11.61 3.41 5.02
N GLN A 51 -12.66 3.12 4.24
CA GLN A 51 -12.61 3.18 2.78
C GLN A 51 -12.84 4.60 2.23
N GLY A 52 -13.39 5.52 3.03
CA GLY A 52 -13.77 6.87 2.61
C GLY A 52 -14.98 6.94 1.68
N GLY A 53 -15.63 8.10 1.63
CA GLY A 53 -16.72 8.37 0.70
C GLY A 53 -16.25 8.48 -0.75
N LEU A 54 -17.13 8.23 -1.73
CA LEU A 54 -16.81 8.45 -3.15
C LEU A 54 -16.34 9.89 -3.39
N GLY A 55 -15.31 10.05 -4.22
CA GLY A 55 -14.72 11.36 -4.53
C GLY A 55 -13.77 11.92 -3.47
N THR A 56 -13.66 11.31 -2.29
CA THR A 56 -12.74 11.77 -1.24
C THR A 56 -11.29 11.34 -1.47
N THR A 57 -10.34 12.10 -0.96
CA THR A 57 -8.91 11.72 -0.94
C THR A 57 -8.70 10.41 -0.17
N LEU A 58 -9.47 10.19 0.91
CA LEU A 58 -9.44 8.93 1.65
C LEU A 58 -9.83 7.74 0.76
N ARG A 59 -10.86 7.89 -0.07
CA ARG A 59 -11.23 6.84 -1.04
C ARG A 59 -10.14 6.59 -2.07
N GLN A 60 -9.53 7.63 -2.60
CA GLN A 60 -8.45 7.48 -3.58
C GLN A 60 -7.25 6.74 -3.00
N THR A 61 -6.82 7.12 -1.78
CA THR A 61 -5.68 6.47 -1.10
C THR A 61 -6.01 5.03 -0.66
N TYR A 62 -7.25 4.75 -0.23
CA TYR A 62 -7.71 3.40 0.06
C TYR A 62 -7.64 2.48 -1.18
N GLU A 63 -8.15 2.94 -2.32
CA GLU A 63 -8.13 2.16 -3.55
C GLU A 63 -6.70 1.93 -4.06
N ALA A 64 -5.83 2.95 -4.01
CA ALA A 64 -4.42 2.82 -4.34
C ALA A 64 -3.73 1.76 -3.45
N ARG A 65 -3.98 1.80 -2.15
CA ARG A 65 -3.48 0.80 -1.19
C ARG A 65 -4.00 -0.59 -1.52
N ARG A 66 -5.29 -0.73 -1.83
CA ARG A 66 -5.91 -2.02 -2.18
C ARG A 66 -5.25 -2.65 -3.41
N VAL A 67 -4.98 -1.86 -4.44
CA VAL A 67 -4.26 -2.30 -5.64
C VAL A 67 -2.82 -2.69 -5.31
N ALA A 68 -2.09 -1.89 -4.53
CA ALA A 68 -0.72 -2.19 -4.15
C ALA A 68 -0.60 -3.49 -3.32
N VAL A 69 -1.55 -3.76 -2.42
CA VAL A 69 -1.63 -5.03 -1.67
C VAL A 69 -1.83 -6.22 -2.62
N ALA A 70 -2.72 -6.09 -3.61
CA ALA A 70 -2.97 -7.16 -4.58
C ALA A 70 -1.72 -7.49 -5.42
N LEU A 71 -1.01 -6.46 -5.90
CA LEU A 71 0.22 -6.63 -6.67
C LEU A 71 1.34 -7.26 -5.83
N TRP A 72 1.55 -6.78 -4.60
CA TRP A 72 2.54 -7.35 -3.70
C TRP A 72 2.25 -8.82 -3.38
N ARG A 73 0.98 -9.16 -3.08
CA ARG A 73 0.58 -10.56 -2.84
C ARG A 73 0.83 -11.44 -4.06
N HIS A 74 0.55 -10.93 -5.25
CA HIS A 74 0.77 -11.66 -6.50
C HIS A 74 2.25 -11.97 -6.72
N GLU A 75 3.13 -10.98 -6.57
CA GLU A 75 4.57 -11.19 -6.73
C GLU A 75 5.16 -12.04 -5.58
N ARG A 76 4.66 -11.89 -4.34
CA ARG A 76 5.12 -12.68 -3.18
C ARG A 76 4.81 -14.17 -3.30
N HIS A 77 3.69 -14.54 -3.93
CA HIS A 77 3.33 -15.94 -4.15
C HIS A 77 3.90 -16.52 -5.46
N ARG A 78 4.55 -15.69 -6.28
CA ARG A 78 5.24 -16.13 -7.50
C ARG A 78 6.68 -16.58 -7.26
N GLY A 79 7.32 -16.12 -6.19
CA GLY A 79 8.71 -16.42 -5.82
C GLY A 79 8.88 -17.69 -5.01
#